data_AF-A0AAV7KYH7-F1
#
_entry.id   AF-A0AAV7KYH7-F1
#
_cell.length_a   1.000
_cell.length_b   1.000
_cell.length_c   1.000
_cell.angle_alpha   90.00
_cell.angle_beta   90.00
_cell.angle_gamma   90.00
#
_symmetry.space_group_name_H-M   'P 1'
#
loop_
_entity.id
_entity.type
_entity.pdbx_description
1 polymer ?
#
loop_
_entity_poly.entity_id
_entity_poly.type
_entity_poly.pdbx_seq_one_letter_code
_entity_poly.pdbx_strand_id
1 'polypeptide(L)'
;MCQWLPHTFADSVPAGDGPSRRLVSWLADALRTHTVLECGALRAAWEEDAGSSISEAHWRSALSDHLNIPRNSRFRLIQFYIVHRAYLTPARVYRYFARQDAACPRCSCVDVDLLHMLWSCPPLCCYWKAVVECLSECTTRRVPFTWEVCILGLFPRGKRHRAEVQYTDLGLITAKRLVTRSWKSSDPPSVQAWKCSFEVWVGAEGVALKREEVLRLRKFSLSAGWEELLL
;
A
#
# COMPACT_ATOMS: atom_id res chain seq x y z
N MET A 1 -8.26 5.12 25.11
CA MET A 1 -8.47 3.88 24.31
C MET A 1 -9.59 4.20 23.33
N CYS A 2 -9.27 4.86 22.22
CA CYS A 2 -10.29 5.47 21.35
C CYS A 2 -10.57 4.56 20.16
N GLN A 3 -11.78 4.01 20.13
CA GLN A 3 -12.39 3.33 18.99
C GLN A 3 -12.52 4.33 17.84
N TRP A 4 -11.89 4.03 16.71
CA TRP A 4 -12.07 4.77 15.46
C TRP A 4 -12.69 3.81 14.44
N LEU A 5 -14.01 3.70 14.50
CA LEU A 5 -14.85 3.22 13.40
C LEU A 5 -16.03 4.20 13.25
N PRO A 6 -16.47 4.53 12.03
CA PRO A 6 -17.66 5.35 11.81
C PRO A 6 -18.89 4.72 12.49
N HIS A 7 -19.73 5.54 13.11
CA HIS A 7 -20.91 5.10 13.86
C HIS A 7 -21.93 4.27 13.04
N THR A 8 -21.82 4.27 11.72
CA THR A 8 -22.68 3.48 10.81
C THR A 8 -22.30 1.99 10.71
N PHE A 9 -21.12 1.59 11.19
CA PHE A 9 -20.63 0.21 11.09
C PHE A 9 -21.08 -0.70 12.24
N ALA A 10 -21.49 -0.12 13.37
CA ALA A 10 -21.78 -0.86 14.60
C ALA A 10 -23.12 -1.63 14.55
N ASP A 11 -24.11 -1.10 13.83
CA ASP A 11 -25.51 -1.58 13.92
C ASP A 11 -25.82 -2.81 13.07
N SER A 12 -24.88 -3.29 12.26
CA SER A 12 -25.09 -4.40 11.32
C SER A 12 -24.27 -5.65 11.62
N VAL A 13 -23.53 -5.69 12.73
CA VAL A 13 -22.71 -6.85 13.11
C VAL A 13 -23.64 -7.99 13.58
N PRO A 14 -23.66 -9.15 12.90
CA PRO A 14 -24.45 -10.29 13.35
C PRO A 14 -23.89 -10.83 14.66
N ALA A 15 -24.75 -10.97 15.67
CA ALA A 15 -24.40 -11.59 16.94
C ALA A 15 -24.08 -13.08 16.74
N GLY A 16 -22.84 -13.50 17.00
CA GLY A 16 -22.45 -14.91 16.95
C GLY A 16 -20.99 -15.16 17.29
N ASP A 17 -20.76 -16.15 18.16
CA ASP A 17 -19.50 -16.50 18.80
C ASP A 17 -18.38 -16.97 17.84
N GLY A 18 -17.18 -16.41 18.05
CA GLY A 18 -15.89 -16.88 17.50
C GLY A 18 -15.55 -16.41 16.07
N PRO A 19 -14.24 -16.27 15.73
CA PRO A 19 -13.80 -15.78 14.43
C PRO A 19 -13.94 -16.87 13.36
N SER A 20 -15.17 -17.19 12.97
CA SER A 20 -15.43 -18.13 11.87
C SER A 20 -15.19 -17.43 10.53
N ARG A 21 -14.74 -18.19 9.51
CA ARG A 21 -14.52 -17.73 8.11
C ARG A 21 -15.68 -16.89 7.54
N ARG A 22 -16.89 -17.04 8.09
CA ARG A 22 -18.10 -16.31 7.70
C ARG A 22 -18.05 -14.82 8.10
N LEU A 23 -17.40 -14.46 9.20
CA LEU A 23 -17.24 -13.07 9.60
C LEU A 23 -16.28 -12.34 8.64
N VAL A 24 -15.23 -13.01 8.18
CA VAL A 24 -14.28 -12.44 7.21
C VAL A 24 -14.91 -12.30 5.83
N SER A 25 -15.73 -13.27 5.38
CA SER A 25 -16.45 -13.13 4.11
C SER A 25 -17.54 -12.07 4.20
N TRP A 26 -18.26 -11.99 5.32
CA TRP A 26 -19.26 -10.97 5.57
C TRP A 26 -18.65 -9.58 5.65
N LEU A 27 -17.54 -9.39 6.37
CA LEU A 27 -16.80 -8.13 6.37
C LEU A 27 -16.34 -7.78 4.95
N ALA A 28 -15.82 -8.74 4.20
CA ALA A 28 -15.42 -8.50 2.82
C ALA A 28 -16.61 -8.13 1.92
N ASP A 29 -17.78 -8.73 2.10
CA ASP A 29 -19.01 -8.41 1.36
C ASP A 29 -19.63 -7.08 1.77
N ALA A 30 -19.70 -6.79 3.07
CA ALA A 30 -20.19 -5.53 3.62
C ALA A 30 -19.30 -4.36 3.22
N LEU A 31 -17.97 -4.55 3.23
CA LEU A 31 -17.04 -3.59 2.68
C LEU A 31 -17.29 -3.44 1.18
N ARG A 32 -17.35 -4.54 0.39
CA ARG A 32 -17.64 -4.52 -1.06
C ARG A 32 -18.94 -3.79 -1.42
N THR A 33 -20.00 -3.88 -0.62
CA THR A 33 -21.27 -3.22 -0.90
C THR A 33 -21.25 -1.73 -0.55
N HIS A 34 -20.59 -1.37 0.56
CA HIS A 34 -20.43 0.04 0.95
C HIS A 34 -19.42 0.79 0.08
N THR A 35 -18.36 0.12 -0.40
CA THR A 35 -17.36 0.73 -1.30
C THR A 35 -17.94 1.15 -2.65
N VAL A 36 -18.97 0.46 -3.15
CA VAL A 36 -19.57 0.72 -4.47
C VAL A 36 -20.36 2.03 -4.51
N LEU A 37 -20.98 2.46 -3.39
CA LEU A 37 -21.82 3.67 -3.33
C LEU A 37 -21.01 4.98 -3.24
N GLU A 38 -19.75 4.94 -2.77
CA GLU A 38 -18.87 6.11 -2.63
C GLU A 38 -17.78 6.21 -3.73
N CYS A 39 -17.83 5.33 -4.74
CA CYS A 39 -16.77 5.18 -5.75
C CYS A 39 -16.37 6.47 -6.48
N GLY A 40 -17.33 7.33 -6.81
CA GLY A 40 -17.08 8.55 -7.59
C GLY A 40 -16.34 9.63 -6.81
N ALA A 41 -16.77 9.89 -5.57
CA ALA A 41 -16.15 10.90 -4.71
C ALA A 41 -14.73 10.50 -4.30
N LEU A 42 -14.51 9.21 -3.98
CA LEU A 42 -13.18 8.70 -3.65
C LEU A 42 -12.21 8.82 -4.82
N ARG A 43 -12.66 8.47 -6.02
CA ARG A 43 -11.86 8.64 -7.25
C ARG A 43 -11.49 10.10 -7.46
N ALA A 44 -12.47 11.01 -7.41
CA ALA A 44 -12.25 12.44 -7.62
C ALA A 44 -11.22 13.01 -6.62
N ALA A 45 -11.29 12.60 -5.34
CA ALA A 45 -10.31 13.04 -4.34
C ALA A 45 -8.89 12.51 -4.61
N TRP A 46 -8.73 11.34 -5.22
CA TRP A 46 -7.42 10.86 -5.67
C TRP A 46 -6.92 11.59 -6.91
N GLU A 47 -7.82 11.91 -7.85
CA GLU A 47 -7.49 12.68 -9.05
C GLU A 47 -7.06 14.12 -8.71
N GLU A 48 -7.70 14.72 -7.70
CA GLU A 48 -7.35 16.04 -7.14
C GLU A 48 -5.93 16.05 -6.55
N ASP A 49 -5.62 15.14 -5.61
CA ASP A 49 -4.29 15.00 -5.02
C ASP A 49 -3.20 14.77 -6.10
N ALA A 50 -3.52 13.99 -7.13
CA ALA A 50 -2.56 13.59 -8.15
C ALA A 50 -2.41 14.59 -9.31
N GLY A 51 -3.36 15.52 -9.47
CA GLY A 51 -3.46 16.37 -10.66
C GLY A 51 -3.62 15.58 -11.98
N SER A 52 -4.14 14.35 -11.93
CA SER A 52 -4.28 13.45 -13.08
C SER A 52 -5.54 12.60 -12.98
N SER A 53 -6.12 12.23 -14.12
CA SER A 53 -7.37 11.46 -14.17
C SER A 53 -7.12 9.95 -14.21
N ILE A 54 -7.96 9.19 -13.51
CA ILE A 54 -7.97 7.72 -13.48
C ILE A 54 -9.18 7.25 -14.28
N SER A 55 -9.06 6.37 -15.26
CA SER A 55 -10.28 5.88 -15.94
C SER A 55 -11.21 5.12 -14.98
N GLU A 56 -12.54 5.22 -15.15
CA GLU A 56 -13.51 4.51 -14.31
C GLU A 56 -13.30 2.99 -14.31
N ALA A 57 -12.93 2.43 -15.46
CA ALA A 57 -12.61 1.01 -15.61
C ALA A 57 -11.38 0.61 -14.77
N HIS A 58 -10.32 1.43 -14.77
CA HIS A 58 -9.16 1.20 -13.91
C HIS A 58 -9.53 1.35 -12.44
N TRP A 59 -10.29 2.39 -12.07
CA TRP A 59 -10.73 2.60 -10.70
C TRP A 59 -11.54 1.42 -10.14
N ARG A 60 -12.48 0.87 -10.92
CA ARG A 60 -13.23 -0.34 -10.53
C ARG A 60 -12.32 -1.55 -10.32
N SER A 61 -11.30 -1.73 -11.17
CA SER A 61 -10.30 -2.80 -10.99
C SER A 61 -9.49 -2.63 -9.71
N ALA A 62 -9.09 -1.40 -9.33
CA ALA A 62 -8.46 -1.15 -8.03
C ALA A 62 -9.33 -1.63 -6.87
N LEU A 63 -10.64 -1.38 -6.93
CA LEU A 63 -11.59 -1.76 -5.87
C LEU A 63 -11.86 -3.27 -5.81
N SER A 64 -11.82 -3.98 -6.94
CA SER A 64 -12.04 -5.43 -6.95
C SER A 64 -10.78 -6.24 -6.63
N ASP A 65 -9.63 -5.81 -7.14
CA ASP A 65 -8.45 -6.68 -7.27
C ASP A 65 -7.62 -6.72 -5.98
N HIS A 66 -7.64 -5.65 -5.17
CA HIS A 66 -6.90 -5.63 -3.91
C HIS A 66 -7.38 -6.66 -2.88
N LEU A 67 -8.64 -7.11 -2.98
CA LEU A 67 -9.20 -8.16 -2.13
C LEU A 67 -8.72 -9.56 -2.54
N ASN A 68 -8.11 -9.71 -3.72
CA ASN A 68 -7.82 -11.01 -4.30
C ASN A 68 -6.37 -11.48 -4.09
N ILE A 69 -5.42 -10.59 -3.78
CA ILE A 69 -4.00 -10.89 -4.04
C ILE A 69 -3.20 -11.26 -2.79
N PRO A 70 -3.06 -10.43 -1.74
CA PRO A 70 -2.52 -10.96 -0.48
C PRO A 70 -3.59 -11.82 0.21
N ARG A 71 -3.25 -13.03 0.65
CA ARG A 71 -4.16 -13.81 1.52
C ARG A 71 -4.20 -13.21 2.92
N ASN A 72 -3.14 -12.54 3.33
CA ASN A 72 -3.03 -11.87 4.61
C ASN A 72 -4.04 -10.71 4.74
N SER A 73 -4.94 -10.85 5.72
CA SER A 73 -5.97 -9.85 6.05
C SER A 73 -5.38 -8.49 6.43
N ARG A 74 -4.18 -8.43 7.02
CA ARG A 74 -3.52 -7.17 7.37
C ARG A 74 -3.14 -6.37 6.12
N PHE A 75 -2.68 -7.04 5.06
CA PHE A 75 -2.36 -6.38 3.80
C PHE A 75 -3.61 -5.89 3.07
N ARG A 76 -4.69 -6.66 3.09
CA ARG A 76 -6.00 -6.21 2.58
C ARG A 76 -6.48 -4.98 3.33
N LEU A 77 -6.37 -4.97 4.66
CA LEU A 77 -6.77 -3.84 5.49
C LEU A 77 -5.95 -2.58 5.18
N ILE A 78 -4.63 -2.72 5.03
CA ILE A 78 -3.77 -1.59 4.64
C ILE A 78 -4.20 -1.02 3.29
N GLN A 79 -4.42 -1.88 2.29
CA GLN A 79 -4.84 -1.42 0.97
C GLN A 79 -6.22 -0.78 1.01
N PHE A 80 -7.15 -1.35 1.77
CA PHE A 80 -8.47 -0.77 2.01
C PHE A 80 -8.35 0.63 2.61
N TYR A 81 -7.56 0.80 3.68
CA TYR A 81 -7.39 2.10 4.34
C TYR A 81 -6.76 3.15 3.40
N ILE A 82 -5.86 2.72 2.52
CA ILE A 82 -5.28 3.59 1.49
C ILE A 82 -6.37 3.99 0.50
N VAL A 83 -6.98 3.03 -0.19
CA VAL A 83 -7.97 3.30 -1.26
C VAL A 83 -9.13 4.17 -0.75
N HIS A 84 -9.60 3.90 0.46
CA HIS A 84 -10.67 4.65 1.14
C HIS A 84 -10.22 5.94 1.83
N ARG A 85 -8.95 6.34 1.69
CA ARG A 85 -8.39 7.57 2.27
C ARG A 85 -8.63 7.68 3.79
N ALA A 86 -8.58 6.55 4.49
CA ALA A 86 -8.86 6.43 5.91
C ALA A 86 -7.70 6.92 6.80
N TYR A 87 -6.49 7.05 6.24
CA TYR A 87 -5.35 7.63 6.96
C TYR A 87 -5.52 9.14 7.16
N LEU A 88 -5.28 9.59 8.39
CA LEU A 88 -5.29 11.01 8.72
C LEU A 88 -3.92 11.63 8.39
N THR A 89 -3.92 12.64 7.53
CA THR A 89 -2.72 13.45 7.24
C THR A 89 -2.48 14.46 8.36
N PRO A 90 -1.25 14.98 8.54
CA PRO A 90 -0.97 16.05 9.50
C PRO A 90 -1.93 17.24 9.36
N ALA A 91 -2.20 17.67 8.12
CA ALA A 91 -3.17 18.73 7.83
C ALA A 91 -4.62 18.41 8.27
N ARG A 92 -5.07 17.15 8.16
CA ARG A 92 -6.38 16.73 8.68
C ARG A 92 -6.37 16.66 10.21
N VAL A 93 -5.30 16.13 10.79
CA VAL A 93 -5.14 16.03 12.24
C VAL A 93 -5.15 17.42 12.89
N TYR A 94 -4.43 18.39 12.33
CA TYR A 94 -4.41 19.77 12.81
C TYR A 94 -5.80 20.41 12.81
N ARG A 95 -6.57 20.23 11.72
CA ARG A 95 -7.94 20.74 11.59
C ARG A 95 -8.88 20.20 12.68
N TYR A 96 -8.74 18.94 13.06
CA TYR A 96 -9.56 18.34 14.12
C TYR A 96 -9.00 18.56 15.53
N PHE A 97 -7.68 18.69 15.66
CA PHE A 97 -6.94 18.75 16.91
C PHE A 97 -5.88 19.84 16.83
N ALA A 98 -6.29 21.10 17.07
CA ALA A 98 -5.49 22.33 16.92
C ALA A 98 -4.19 22.41 17.76
N ARG A 99 -3.78 21.34 18.44
CA ARG A 99 -2.56 21.22 19.24
C ARG A 99 -1.46 20.36 18.59
N GLN A 100 -1.67 19.85 17.37
CA GLN A 100 -0.71 19.01 16.66
C GLN A 100 -0.03 19.77 15.53
N ASP A 101 1.17 19.34 15.12
CA ASP A 101 1.85 19.95 13.97
C ASP A 101 1.12 19.59 12.67
N ALA A 102 0.85 20.59 11.82
CA ALA A 102 0.25 20.43 10.49
C ALA A 102 1.29 20.02 9.43
N ALA A 103 2.58 20.11 9.76
CA ALA A 103 3.66 19.82 8.85
C ALA A 103 3.87 18.32 8.62
N CYS A 104 4.30 17.97 7.42
CA CYS A 104 4.81 16.66 7.09
C CYS A 104 6.02 16.36 7.98
N PRO A 105 6.06 15.23 8.71
CA PRO A 105 7.18 14.93 9.61
C PRO A 105 8.51 14.78 8.86
N ARG A 106 8.49 14.50 7.55
CA ARG A 106 9.68 14.18 6.75
C ARG A 106 10.29 15.37 6.01
N CYS A 107 9.45 16.26 5.50
CA CYS A 107 9.91 17.39 4.68
C CYS A 107 9.42 18.75 5.19
N SER A 108 8.71 18.77 6.32
CA SER A 108 8.18 19.97 6.99
C SER A 108 7.21 20.82 6.15
N CYS A 109 6.74 20.32 5.00
CA CYS A 109 5.69 20.99 4.22
C CYS A 109 4.36 20.97 5.00
N VAL A 110 3.68 22.12 5.05
CA VAL A 110 2.33 22.24 5.63
C VAL A 110 1.25 21.95 4.60
N ASP A 111 0.02 21.71 5.07
CA ASP A 111 -1.16 21.47 4.23
C ASP A 111 -1.02 20.32 3.21
N VAL A 112 -0.27 19.28 3.58
CA VAL A 112 -0.02 18.12 2.74
C VAL A 112 -1.24 17.19 2.64
N ASP A 113 -1.50 16.74 1.42
CA ASP A 113 -2.53 15.74 1.09
C ASP A 113 -2.08 14.31 1.41
N LEU A 114 -2.96 13.34 1.11
CA LEU A 114 -2.69 11.94 1.42
C LEU A 114 -1.64 11.35 0.47
N LEU A 115 -1.68 11.72 -0.80
CA LEU A 115 -0.72 11.26 -1.80
C LEU A 115 0.69 11.72 -1.49
N HIS A 116 0.87 12.94 -0.96
CA HIS A 116 2.13 13.42 -0.40
C HIS A 116 2.66 12.46 0.65
N MET A 117 1.84 12.16 1.66
CA MET A 117 2.25 11.29 2.78
C MET A 117 2.62 9.86 2.35
N LEU A 118 2.08 9.39 1.21
CA LEU A 118 2.29 8.03 0.69
C LEU A 118 3.36 7.94 -0.40
N TRP A 119 3.50 8.97 -1.26
CA TRP A 119 4.22 8.88 -2.53
C TRP A 119 5.05 10.12 -2.85
N SER A 120 4.42 11.30 -2.97
CA SER A 120 5.07 12.48 -3.58
C SER A 120 5.97 13.27 -2.63
N CYS A 121 6.01 12.92 -1.34
CA CYS A 121 6.97 13.48 -0.39
C CYS A 121 8.42 13.25 -0.88
N PRO A 122 9.27 14.29 -1.00
CA PRO A 122 10.61 14.15 -1.59
C PRO A 122 11.49 13.07 -0.90
N PRO A 123 11.52 12.97 0.44
CA PRO A 123 12.20 11.87 1.13
C PRO A 123 11.72 10.44 0.76
N LEU A 124 10.46 10.27 0.32
CA LEU A 124 9.94 8.95 -0.09
C LEU A 124 10.34 8.56 -1.52
N CYS A 125 10.75 9.51 -2.36
CA CYS A 125 11.03 9.28 -3.77
C CYS A 125 12.13 8.22 -3.97
N CYS A 126 13.25 8.34 -3.27
CA CYS A 126 14.36 7.39 -3.36
C CYS A 126 13.95 5.98 -2.87
N TYR A 127 13.16 5.92 -1.80
CA TYR A 127 12.63 4.67 -1.28
C TYR A 127 11.78 3.94 -2.33
N TRP A 128 10.80 4.64 -2.92
CA TRP A 128 9.93 4.04 -3.92
C TRP A 128 10.65 3.64 -5.20
N LYS A 129 11.63 4.43 -5.65
CA LYS A 129 12.44 4.08 -6.83
C LYS A 129 13.17 2.76 -6.62
N ALA A 130 13.86 2.62 -5.49
CA ALA A 130 14.60 1.41 -5.18
C ALA A 130 13.69 0.17 -5.03
N VAL A 131 12.49 0.33 -4.48
CA VAL A 131 11.47 -0.74 -4.42
C VAL A 131 11.06 -1.17 -5.84
N VAL A 132 10.73 -0.21 -6.70
CA VAL A 132 10.27 -0.46 -8.08
C VAL A 132 11.38 -1.06 -8.94
N GLU A 133 12.62 -0.60 -8.80
CA GLU A 133 13.80 -1.16 -9.46
C GLU A 133 14.01 -2.61 -9.07
N CYS A 134 14.02 -2.91 -7.76
CA CYS A 134 14.15 -4.27 -7.26
C CYS A 134 13.05 -5.20 -7.80
N LEU A 135 11.80 -4.75 -7.76
CA LEU A 135 10.68 -5.53 -8.29
C LEU A 135 10.85 -5.79 -9.79
N SER A 136 11.24 -4.76 -10.55
CA SER A 136 11.41 -4.84 -12.00
C SER A 136 12.51 -5.82 -12.41
N GLU A 137 13.65 -5.76 -11.73
CA GLU A 137 14.80 -6.66 -11.94
C GLU A 137 14.43 -8.11 -11.64
N CYS A 138 13.73 -8.35 -10.53
CA CYS A 138 13.34 -9.70 -10.13
C CYS A 138 12.36 -10.34 -11.13
N THR A 139 11.37 -9.57 -11.60
CA THR A 139 10.37 -10.07 -12.55
C THR A 139 10.81 -9.99 -14.02
N THR A 140 11.99 -9.44 -14.31
CA THR A 140 12.47 -9.13 -15.68
C THR A 140 11.45 -8.36 -16.52
N ARG A 141 10.62 -7.55 -15.86
CA ARG A 141 9.52 -6.78 -16.43
C ARG A 141 9.50 -5.43 -15.76
N ARG A 142 9.41 -4.36 -16.55
CA ARG A 142 9.39 -3.00 -16.03
C ARG A 142 8.11 -2.77 -15.22
N VAL A 143 8.25 -2.57 -13.91
CA VAL A 143 7.18 -2.03 -13.07
C VAL A 143 7.16 -0.51 -13.28
N PRO A 144 6.03 0.08 -13.68
CA PRO A 144 5.95 1.53 -13.87
C PRO A 144 6.13 2.26 -12.54
N PHE A 145 7.03 3.24 -12.51
CA PHE A 145 7.20 4.15 -11.38
C PHE A 145 6.15 5.26 -11.44
N THR A 146 4.90 4.91 -11.14
CA THR A 146 3.78 5.85 -11.07
C THR A 146 2.99 5.66 -9.79
N TRP A 147 2.28 6.69 -9.36
CA TRP A 147 1.51 6.65 -8.12
C TRP A 147 0.33 5.68 -8.21
N GLU A 148 -0.30 5.55 -9.38
CA GLU A 148 -1.40 4.63 -9.64
C GLU A 148 -0.93 3.20 -9.40
N VAL A 149 0.25 2.83 -9.90
CA VAL A 149 0.85 1.51 -9.68
C VAL A 149 1.24 1.34 -8.22
N CYS A 150 2.04 2.25 -7.67
CA CYS A 150 2.67 2.02 -6.38
C CYS A 150 1.70 2.13 -5.20
N ILE A 151 0.73 3.05 -5.29
CA ILE A 151 -0.25 3.30 -4.23
C ILE A 151 -1.51 2.46 -4.45
N LEU A 152 -2.11 2.55 -5.64
CA LEU A 152 -3.39 1.90 -5.91
C LEU A 152 -3.26 0.49 -6.49
N GLY A 153 -2.08 0.08 -6.96
CA GLY A 153 -1.90 -1.21 -7.63
C GLY A 153 -2.46 -1.25 -9.06
N LEU A 154 -2.66 -0.08 -9.67
CA LEU A 154 -3.26 0.06 -10.99
C LEU A 154 -2.21 -0.08 -12.09
N PHE A 155 -1.95 -1.31 -12.51
CA PHE A 155 -1.05 -1.59 -13.62
C PHE A 155 -1.67 -1.22 -14.98
N PRO A 156 -0.88 -0.72 -15.94
CA PRO A 156 -1.33 -0.54 -17.32
C PRO A 156 -1.88 -1.85 -17.91
N ARG A 157 -2.84 -1.72 -18.82
CA ARG A 157 -3.48 -2.87 -19.47
C ARG A 157 -2.43 -3.76 -20.15
N GLY A 158 -2.42 -5.03 -19.79
CA GLY A 158 -1.50 -6.01 -20.34
C GLY A 158 -1.64 -7.37 -19.67
N LYS A 159 -1.26 -8.44 -20.37
CA LYS A 159 -1.25 -9.78 -19.78
C LYS A 159 -0.08 -9.91 -18.81
N ARG A 160 -0.40 -9.96 -17.53
CA ARG A 160 0.55 -10.27 -16.44
C ARG A 160 0.33 -11.70 -15.98
N HIS A 161 1.42 -12.42 -15.73
CA HIS A 161 1.31 -13.79 -15.22
C HIS A 161 0.88 -13.77 -13.74
N ARG A 162 0.11 -14.75 -13.27
CA ARG A 162 -0.40 -14.79 -11.89
C ARG A 162 0.71 -14.65 -10.85
N ALA A 163 1.82 -15.38 -11.02
CA ALA A 163 2.94 -15.32 -10.09
C ALA A 163 3.62 -13.94 -10.05
N GLU A 164 3.73 -13.28 -11.22
CA GLU A 164 4.28 -11.93 -11.33
C GLU A 164 3.39 -10.91 -10.61
N VAL A 165 2.07 -11.01 -10.81
CA VAL A 165 1.07 -10.19 -10.11
C VAL A 165 1.18 -10.37 -8.60
N GLN A 166 1.18 -11.62 -8.12
CA GLN A 166 1.31 -11.91 -6.68
C GLN A 166 2.60 -11.33 -6.10
N TYR A 167 3.71 -11.47 -6.81
CA TYR A 167 5.01 -11.00 -6.35
C TYR A 167 5.09 -9.47 -6.30
N THR A 168 4.71 -8.77 -7.38
CA THR A 168 4.76 -7.30 -7.40
C THR A 168 3.81 -6.71 -6.37
N ASP A 169 2.60 -7.25 -6.26
CA ASP A 169 1.58 -6.67 -5.39
C ASP A 169 1.91 -6.90 -3.93
N LEU A 170 2.52 -8.05 -3.62
CA LEU A 170 3.08 -8.32 -2.30
C LEU A 170 4.24 -7.37 -1.96
N GLY A 171 5.12 -7.08 -2.93
CA GLY A 171 6.21 -6.13 -2.74
C GLY A 171 5.71 -4.71 -2.51
N LEU A 172 4.74 -4.26 -3.33
CA LEU A 172 4.13 -2.94 -3.22
C LEU A 172 3.35 -2.80 -1.90
N ILE A 173 2.56 -3.79 -1.48
CA ILE A 173 1.83 -3.70 -0.21
C ILE A 173 2.77 -3.79 1.01
N THR A 174 3.88 -4.51 0.90
CA THR A 174 4.94 -4.50 1.91
C THR A 174 5.57 -3.11 2.02
N ALA A 175 5.79 -2.43 0.89
CA ALA A 175 6.30 -1.07 0.88
C ALA A 175 5.31 -0.08 1.52
N LYS A 176 4.04 -0.12 1.09
CA LYS A 176 2.94 0.66 1.69
C LYS A 176 2.83 0.46 3.20
N ARG A 177 2.96 -0.79 3.66
CA ARG A 177 2.96 -1.12 5.10
C ARG A 177 4.07 -0.39 5.85
N LEU A 178 5.27 -0.30 5.29
CA LEU A 178 6.38 0.37 5.96
C LEU A 178 6.20 1.88 5.98
N VAL A 179 5.74 2.48 4.88
CA VAL A 179 5.41 3.92 4.83
C VAL A 179 4.33 4.29 5.85
N THR A 180 3.27 3.48 5.95
CA THR A 180 2.17 3.69 6.91
C THR A 180 2.58 3.38 8.36
N ARG A 181 3.59 2.53 8.58
CA ARG A 181 4.16 2.30 9.91
C ARG A 181 5.08 3.43 10.36
N SER A 182 5.80 4.07 9.44
CA SER A 182 6.64 5.25 9.71
C SER A 182 5.90 6.57 9.46
N TRP A 183 4.57 6.59 9.61
CA TRP A 183 3.72 7.73 9.25
C TRP A 183 4.08 9.04 9.94
N LYS A 184 4.54 8.95 11.19
CA LYS A 184 4.93 10.10 12.04
C LYS A 184 6.46 10.29 12.15
N SER A 185 7.25 9.44 11.48
CA SER A 185 8.70 9.53 11.53
C SER A 185 9.20 10.57 10.54
N SER A 186 10.28 11.26 10.90
CA SER A 186 11.01 12.15 10.00
C SER A 186 11.75 11.40 8.90
N ASP A 187 12.13 10.16 9.17
CA ASP A 187 12.89 9.36 8.23
C ASP A 187 11.96 8.52 7.35
N PRO A 188 12.21 8.44 6.03
CA PRO A 188 11.53 7.49 5.16
C PRO A 188 11.91 6.05 5.57
N PRO A 189 11.08 5.04 5.21
CA PRO A 189 11.48 3.65 5.43
C PRO A 189 12.79 3.32 4.71
N SER A 190 13.59 2.45 5.33
CA SER A 190 14.77 1.87 4.67
C SER A 190 14.36 0.83 3.64
N VAL A 191 15.02 0.85 2.48
CA VAL A 191 14.90 -0.20 1.45
C VAL A 191 15.34 -1.55 2.00
N GLN A 192 16.31 -1.59 2.92
CA GLN A 192 16.75 -2.84 3.54
C GLN A 192 15.65 -3.42 4.44
N ALA A 193 14.97 -2.57 5.22
CA ALA A 193 13.83 -3.00 6.03
C ALA A 193 12.68 -3.52 5.15
N TRP A 194 12.49 -2.94 3.97
CA TRP A 194 11.57 -3.45 2.96
C TRP A 194 11.98 -4.82 2.44
N LYS A 195 13.23 -5.01 2.00
CA LYS A 195 13.74 -6.29 1.51
C LYS A 195 13.54 -7.41 2.54
N CYS A 196 14.01 -7.20 3.77
CA CYS A 196 13.88 -8.20 4.84
C CYS A 196 12.41 -8.53 5.13
N SER A 197 11.53 -7.51 5.16
CA SER A 197 10.10 -7.76 5.34
C SER A 197 9.51 -8.54 4.16
N PHE A 198 9.86 -8.15 2.94
CA PHE A 198 9.32 -8.72 1.72
C PHE A 198 9.71 -10.20 1.55
N GLU A 199 10.97 -10.56 1.81
CA GLU A 199 11.44 -11.95 1.78
C GLU A 199 10.64 -12.85 2.73
N VAL A 200 10.37 -12.37 3.96
CA VAL A 200 9.52 -13.09 4.94
C VAL A 200 8.11 -13.32 4.38
N TRP A 201 7.52 -12.29 3.77
CA TRP A 201 6.15 -12.40 3.25
C TRP A 201 6.07 -13.26 1.99
N VAL A 202 7.07 -13.25 1.12
CA VAL A 202 7.13 -14.14 -0.06
C VAL A 202 7.07 -15.60 0.39
N GLY A 203 7.81 -15.95 1.44
CA GLY A 203 7.75 -17.30 2.03
C GLY A 203 6.39 -17.60 2.68
N ALA A 204 5.87 -16.68 3.50
CA ALA A 204 4.62 -16.88 4.22
C ALA A 204 3.37 -16.95 3.32
N GLU A 205 3.35 -16.19 2.22
CA GLU A 205 2.26 -16.20 1.24
C GLU A 205 2.40 -17.34 0.21
N GLY A 206 3.47 -18.14 0.25
CA GLY A 206 3.70 -19.23 -0.69
C GLY A 206 3.70 -18.77 -2.15
N VAL A 207 4.30 -17.60 -2.42
CA VAL A 207 4.39 -17.06 -3.78
C VAL A 207 5.33 -17.96 -4.58
N ALA A 208 4.80 -18.63 -5.62
CA ALA A 208 5.56 -19.53 -6.46
C ALA A 208 6.49 -18.73 -7.38
N LEU A 209 7.75 -18.59 -6.98
CA LEU A 209 8.80 -17.98 -7.78
C LEU A 209 9.57 -19.04 -8.55
N LYS A 210 9.95 -18.71 -9.79
CA LYS A 210 10.90 -19.52 -10.55
C LYS A 210 12.27 -19.47 -9.86
N ARG A 211 13.05 -20.55 -9.99
CA ARG A 211 14.41 -20.63 -9.43
C ARG A 211 15.27 -19.42 -9.78
N GLU A 212 15.16 -18.92 -11.01
CA GLU A 212 15.87 -17.73 -11.48
C GLU A 212 15.43 -16.45 -10.76
N GLU A 213 14.15 -16.29 -10.46
CA GLU A 213 13.60 -15.13 -9.75
C GLU A 213 14.08 -15.13 -8.29
N VAL A 214 14.13 -16.32 -7.66
CA VAL A 214 14.72 -16.50 -6.32
C VAL A 214 16.21 -16.20 -6.31
N LEU A 215 16.94 -16.62 -7.35
CA LEU A 215 18.36 -16.30 -7.49
C LEU A 215 18.60 -14.80 -7.71
N ARG A 216 17.75 -14.12 -8.49
CA ARG A 216 17.81 -12.65 -8.68
C ARG A 216 17.54 -11.92 -7.38
N LEU A 217 16.52 -12.35 -6.62
CA LEU A 217 16.22 -11.85 -5.28
C LEU A 217 17.43 -11.97 -4.34
N ARG A 218 17.99 -13.17 -4.23
CA ARG A 218 19.17 -13.43 -3.38
C ARG A 218 20.39 -12.67 -3.86
N LYS A 219 20.61 -12.60 -5.18
CA LYS A 219 21.71 -11.81 -5.77
C LYS A 219 21.53 -10.32 -5.47
N PHE A 220 20.32 -9.78 -5.52
CA PHE A 220 20.04 -8.39 -5.17
C PHE A 220 20.13 -8.11 -3.65
N SER A 221 19.90 -9.14 -2.83
CA SER A 221 20.14 -9.11 -1.39
C SER A 221 21.65 -9.11 -1.08
N LEU A 222 22.45 -9.88 -1.83
CA LEU A 222 23.90 -10.04 -1.67
C LEU A 222 24.75 -9.00 -2.42
N SER A 223 24.28 -8.44 -3.54
CA SER A 223 25.01 -7.44 -4.33
C SER A 223 24.98 -6.05 -3.71
N ALA A 224 24.20 -5.87 -2.64
CA ALA A 224 24.28 -4.71 -1.77
C ALA A 224 25.40 -4.89 -0.73
N GLY A 225 26.60 -5.25 -1.18
CA GLY A 225 27.80 -5.29 -0.36
C GLY A 225 28.08 -3.89 0.20
N TRP A 226 27.82 -3.70 1.48
CA TRP A 226 28.22 -2.52 2.26
C TRP A 226 29.13 -2.89 3.44
N GLU A 227 29.65 -4.13 3.49
CA GLU A 227 30.66 -4.53 4.47
C GLU A 227 32.03 -3.83 4.25
N GLU A 228 32.19 -3.03 3.19
CA GLU A 228 33.41 -2.24 2.92
C GLU A 228 33.26 -0.72 3.17
N LEU A 229 32.20 -0.24 3.82
CA LEU A 229 32.11 1.15 4.30
C LEU A 229 31.98 1.27 5.83
N LEU A 230 32.58 0.30 6.54
CA LEU A 230 32.92 0.38 7.96
C LEU A 230 34.43 0.16 8.17
N LEU A 231 35.25 0.89 7.42
CA LEU A 231 36.58 1.35 7.83
C LEU A 231 36.71 2.84 7.52
#